data_AF-A0A3F2TZ53-F1
#
_entry.id   AF-A0A3F2TZ53-F1
#
_cell.length_a   1.000
_cell.length_b   1.000
_cell.length_c   1.000
_cell.angle_alpha   90.00
_cell.angle_beta   90.00
_cell.angle_gamma   90.00
#
_symmetry.space_group_name_H-M   'P 1'
#
loop_
_entity.id
_entity.type
_entity.pdbx_description
1 polymer ?
#
loop_
_entity_poly.entity_id
_entity_poly.type
_entity_poly.pdbx_seq_one_letter_code
_entity_poly.pdbx_strand_id
1 'polypeptide(L)'
;MPVVREWSDAVHYEGDVRTHQGSTFQAIRDTAKEPPHDDWFCVARAGADGDHGRSFTIRGTWQEDAEYRHLDVVALGGASFAAKRDNPGSCPGDGWQLIAAQGKRGNPGERGRDGMRGASGPRIDRMDIDDNGLLLLKNDDGSEVTCDLYPLLSKLQQ
;
A
#
# COMPACT_ATOMS: atom_id res chain seq x y z
N MET A 1 10.12 33.89 37.80
CA MET A 1 9.43 33.80 36.49
C MET A 1 8.02 34.32 36.68
N PRO A 2 7.50 35.18 35.79
CA PRO A 2 6.10 35.62 35.87
C PRO A 2 5.16 34.41 35.70
N VAL A 3 4.09 34.37 36.49
CA VAL A 3 3.06 33.34 36.40
C VAL A 3 1.99 33.83 35.44
N VAL A 4 1.85 33.18 34.28
CA VAL A 4 0.82 33.50 33.30
C VAL A 4 -0.51 32.87 33.74
N ARG A 5 -1.59 33.64 33.70
CA ARG A 5 -2.95 33.18 34.06
C ARG A 5 -3.96 33.63 33.01
N GLU A 6 -5.13 33.01 32.97
CA GLU A 6 -6.23 33.56 32.16
C GLU A 6 -6.65 34.94 32.66
N TRP A 7 -7.03 35.81 31.73
CA TRP A 7 -7.67 37.09 32.08
C TRP A 7 -8.99 36.82 32.79
N SER A 8 -9.31 37.66 33.75
CA SER A 8 -10.54 37.62 34.53
C SER A 8 -11.03 39.04 34.73
N ASP A 9 -12.34 39.25 34.89
CA ASP A 9 -12.89 40.56 35.22
C ASP A 9 -12.55 40.95 36.68
N ALA A 10 -11.32 41.44 36.87
CA ALA A 10 -10.72 41.82 38.15
C ALA A 10 -9.58 42.83 37.91
N VAL A 11 -9.11 43.47 38.99
CA VAL A 11 -7.94 44.35 38.91
C VAL A 11 -6.67 43.52 38.69
N HIS A 12 -5.90 43.91 37.69
CA HIS A 12 -4.59 43.40 37.36
C HIS A 12 -3.54 44.48 37.63
N TYR A 13 -2.46 44.12 38.29
CA TYR A 13 -1.39 45.05 38.61
C TYR A 13 -0.39 45.17 37.46
N GLU A 14 0.34 46.28 37.41
CA GLU A 14 1.44 46.45 36.47
C GLU A 14 2.39 45.23 36.49
N GLY A 15 2.69 44.70 35.30
CA GLY A 15 3.53 43.52 35.13
C GLY A 15 2.79 42.17 35.13
N ASP A 16 1.50 42.12 35.47
CA ASP A 16 0.69 40.91 35.37
C ASP A 16 0.63 40.41 33.93
N VAL A 17 0.85 39.11 33.73
CA VAL A 17 0.77 38.48 32.40
C VAL A 17 -0.50 37.62 32.32
N ARG A 18 -1.38 37.96 31.36
CA ARG A 18 -2.67 37.30 31.16
C ARG A 18 -2.84 36.73 29.76
N THR A 19 -3.51 35.58 29.65
CA THR A 19 -3.98 35.04 28.37
C THR A 19 -5.42 35.44 28.11
N HIS A 20 -5.72 35.90 26.90
CA HIS A 20 -7.06 36.26 26.47
C HIS A 20 -7.20 36.06 24.95
N GLN A 21 -8.27 35.39 24.49
CA GLN A 21 -8.52 35.09 23.08
C GLN A 21 -7.28 34.49 22.35
N GLY A 22 -6.62 33.50 22.97
CA GLY A 22 -5.44 32.83 22.41
C GLY A 22 -4.17 33.69 22.34
N SER A 23 -4.20 34.93 22.85
CA SER A 23 -3.07 35.85 22.92
C SER A 23 -2.59 36.02 24.36
N THR A 24 -1.36 36.49 24.54
CA THR A 24 -0.74 36.79 25.84
C THR A 24 -0.45 38.29 25.94
N PHE A 25 -0.87 38.89 27.04
CA PHE A 25 -0.75 40.32 27.31
C PHE A 25 -0.08 40.56 28.65
N GLN A 26 0.69 41.64 28.77
CA GLN A 26 1.27 42.10 30.03
C GLN A 26 0.68 43.47 30.38
N ALA A 27 0.14 43.63 31.59
CA ALA A 27 -0.36 44.93 32.04
C ALA A 27 0.80 45.93 32.17
N ILE A 28 0.65 47.13 31.59
CA ILE A 28 1.65 48.21 31.67
C ILE A 28 1.36 49.21 32.80
N ARG A 29 0.21 49.06 33.46
CA ARG A 29 -0.25 49.82 34.63
C ARG A 29 -1.37 49.04 35.30
N ASP A 30 -1.72 49.41 36.52
CA ASP A 30 -2.88 48.83 37.21
C ASP A 30 -4.16 49.07 36.39
N THR A 31 -4.86 47.99 36.05
CA THR A 31 -6.04 48.05 35.18
C THR A 31 -7.01 46.92 35.45
N ALA A 32 -8.30 47.19 35.33
CA ALA A 32 -9.35 46.17 35.26
C ALA A 32 -9.91 46.02 33.83
N LYS A 33 -9.30 46.70 32.85
CA LYS A 33 -9.81 46.69 31.48
C LYS A 33 -9.46 45.37 30.80
N GLU A 34 -10.37 44.89 29.97
CA GLU A 34 -10.17 43.69 29.17
C GLU A 34 -9.14 43.94 28.05
N PRO A 35 -8.09 43.12 27.90
CA PRO A 35 -7.22 43.16 26.73
C PRO A 35 -7.97 42.65 25.49
N PRO A 36 -7.78 43.24 24.29
CA PRO A 36 -6.79 44.26 23.98
C PRO A 36 -7.24 45.69 24.33
N HIS A 37 -6.44 46.39 25.12
CA HIS A 37 -6.60 47.80 25.49
C HIS A 37 -5.21 48.44 25.68
N ASP A 38 -5.09 49.76 25.58
CA ASP A 38 -3.85 50.54 25.79
C ASP A 38 -3.17 50.33 27.16
N ASP A 39 -3.82 49.63 28.10
CA ASP A 39 -3.27 49.30 29.42
C ASP A 39 -2.50 47.97 29.38
N TRP A 40 -2.47 47.31 28.22
CA TRP A 40 -1.87 46.00 28.00
C TRP A 40 -0.88 46.05 26.84
N PHE A 41 0.30 45.49 27.06
CA PHE A 41 1.29 45.19 26.03
C PHE A 41 1.05 43.78 25.48
N CYS A 42 0.83 43.64 24.17
CA CYS A 42 0.68 42.34 23.53
C CYS A 42 2.05 41.64 23.44
N VAL A 43 2.28 40.65 24.31
CA VAL A 43 3.51 39.85 24.34
C VAL A 43 3.54 38.84 23.20
N ALA A 44 2.41 38.17 22.97
CA ALA A 44 2.24 37.22 21.87
C ALA A 44 0.80 37.28 21.35
N ARG A 45 0.64 37.41 20.04
CA ARG A 45 -0.67 37.40 19.40
C ARG A 45 -1.05 35.98 19.03
N ALA A 46 -2.34 35.65 19.10
CA ALA A 46 -2.89 34.44 18.52
C ALA A 46 -2.47 34.31 17.06
N GLY A 47 -2.14 33.09 16.63
CA GLY A 47 -1.92 32.78 15.22
C GLY A 47 -3.21 32.99 14.42
N ALA A 48 -3.08 33.18 13.11
CA ALA A 48 -4.24 33.11 12.23
C ALA A 48 -4.80 31.69 12.27
N ASP A 49 -6.11 31.55 12.46
CA ASP A 49 -6.77 30.25 12.35
C ASP A 49 -6.57 29.75 10.92
N GLY A 50 -6.07 28.53 10.78
CA GLY A 50 -5.65 27.94 9.50
C GLY A 50 -6.78 27.69 8.49
N ASP A 51 -7.91 28.38 8.62
CA ASP A 51 -9.13 28.26 7.80
C ASP A 51 -8.86 28.54 6.31
N HIS A 52 -7.83 29.32 5.99
CA HIS A 52 -7.37 29.55 4.61
C HIS A 52 -6.24 28.61 4.18
N GLY A 53 -5.83 27.69 5.05
CA GLY A 53 -4.84 26.66 4.75
C GLY A 53 -5.37 25.71 3.68
N ARG A 54 -4.68 25.65 2.53
CA ARG A 54 -5.02 24.68 1.49
C ARG A 54 -4.46 23.31 1.85
N SER A 55 -5.29 22.28 1.72
CA SER A 55 -4.90 20.87 1.90
C SER A 55 -4.90 20.14 0.57
N PHE A 56 -4.28 18.95 0.52
CA PHE A 56 -4.39 18.09 -0.65
C PHE A 56 -5.85 17.72 -0.93
N THR A 57 -6.27 17.87 -2.18
CA THR A 57 -7.60 17.49 -2.65
C THR A 57 -7.46 16.33 -3.63
N ILE A 58 -7.98 15.16 -3.29
CA ILE A 58 -7.88 13.98 -4.15
C ILE A 58 -8.92 14.07 -5.28
N ARG A 59 -8.44 14.17 -6.53
CA ARG A 59 -9.28 14.32 -7.74
C ARG A 59 -9.50 13.02 -8.50
N GLY A 60 -8.89 11.92 -8.07
CA GLY A 60 -8.98 10.63 -8.77
C GLY A 60 -8.07 10.56 -9.98
N THR A 61 -8.48 9.87 -11.05
CA THR A 61 -7.66 9.71 -12.27
C THR A 61 -7.52 11.03 -13.02
N TRP A 62 -6.32 11.31 -13.54
CA TRP A 62 -6.08 12.50 -14.37
C TRP A 62 -6.90 12.47 -15.65
N GLN A 63 -7.45 13.62 -16.04
CA GLN A 63 -8.20 13.85 -17.26
C GLN A 63 -7.66 15.09 -17.97
N GLU A 64 -7.54 15.02 -19.30
CA GLU A 64 -6.94 16.09 -20.11
C GLU A 64 -7.78 17.38 -20.09
N ASP A 65 -9.11 17.25 -20.12
CA ASP A 65 -10.04 18.39 -20.17
C ASP A 65 -10.43 18.94 -18.78
N ALA A 66 -9.86 18.41 -17.70
CA ALA A 66 -10.19 18.81 -16.34
C ALA A 66 -9.32 19.97 -15.85
N GLU A 67 -9.94 20.93 -15.16
CA GLU A 67 -9.22 21.98 -14.43
C GLU A 67 -8.73 21.48 -13.07
N TYR A 68 -7.47 21.78 -12.77
CA TYR A 68 -6.80 21.42 -11.53
C TYR A 68 -6.23 22.66 -10.85
N ARG A 69 -6.37 22.71 -9.52
CA ARG A 69 -5.84 23.77 -8.67
C ARG A 69 -4.62 23.29 -7.90
N HIS A 70 -3.84 24.22 -7.38
CA HIS A 70 -2.73 23.94 -6.49
C HIS A 70 -3.15 22.99 -5.36
N LEU A 71 -2.35 21.93 -5.15
CA LEU A 71 -2.59 20.82 -4.21
C LEU A 71 -3.69 19.82 -4.61
N ASP A 72 -4.24 19.91 -5.82
CA ASP A 72 -5.00 18.78 -6.36
C ASP A 72 -4.09 17.59 -6.62
N VAL A 73 -4.53 16.39 -6.22
CA VAL A 73 -3.80 15.15 -6.38
C VAL A 73 -4.54 14.23 -7.35
N VAL A 74 -3.84 13.78 -8.39
CA VAL A 74 -4.37 12.89 -9.42
C VAL A 74 -3.59 11.58 -9.47
N ALA A 75 -4.24 10.54 -9.99
CA ALA A 75 -3.61 9.27 -10.32
C ALA A 75 -3.40 9.16 -11.84
N LEU A 76 -2.21 8.76 -12.27
CA LEU A 76 -1.89 8.51 -13.66
C LEU A 76 -0.78 7.46 -13.77
N GLY A 77 -0.98 6.42 -14.59
CA GLY A 77 0.07 5.45 -14.91
C GLY A 77 0.64 4.69 -13.71
N GLY A 78 -0.17 4.39 -12.69
CA GLY A 78 0.29 3.70 -11.47
C GLY A 78 1.05 4.62 -10.49
N ALA A 79 1.03 5.93 -10.71
CA ALA A 79 1.61 6.93 -9.83
C ALA A 79 0.56 7.97 -9.40
N SER A 80 0.83 8.68 -8.32
CA SER A 80 0.07 9.84 -7.87
C SER A 80 0.90 11.12 -7.97
N PHE A 81 0.27 12.19 -8.43
CA PHE A 81 0.90 13.48 -8.68
C PHE A 81 0.10 14.60 -8.02
N ALA A 82 0.77 15.56 -7.38
CA ALA A 82 0.15 16.77 -6.85
C ALA A 82 0.44 17.99 -7.74
N ALA A 83 -0.57 18.81 -7.97
CA ALA A 83 -0.42 20.04 -8.74
C ALA A 83 0.39 21.08 -7.95
N LYS A 84 1.50 21.54 -8.52
CA LYS A 84 2.38 22.57 -7.93
C LYS A 84 1.81 23.99 -8.04
N ARG A 85 0.85 24.21 -8.93
CA ARG A 85 0.20 25.50 -9.20
C ARG A 85 -1.20 25.29 -9.76
N ASP A 86 -2.03 26.34 -9.74
CA ASP A 86 -3.29 26.35 -10.48
C ASP A 86 -3.00 26.18 -11.98
N ASN A 87 -3.84 25.41 -12.68
CA ASN A 87 -3.68 25.07 -14.09
C ASN A 87 -2.27 24.51 -14.40
N PRO A 88 -1.90 23.35 -13.81
CA PRO A 88 -0.56 22.77 -13.95
C PRO A 88 -0.24 22.28 -15.38
N GLY A 89 -1.24 22.19 -16.26
CA GLY A 89 -1.09 21.63 -17.61
C GLY A 89 -1.09 20.10 -17.62
N SER A 90 -0.54 19.52 -18.68
CA SER A 90 -0.55 18.06 -18.90
C SER A 90 0.20 17.31 -17.79
N CYS A 91 -0.38 16.18 -17.35
CA CYS A 91 0.24 15.27 -16.38
C CYS A 91 0.77 14.03 -17.11
N PRO A 92 1.99 13.54 -16.79
CA PRO A 92 2.99 14.19 -15.95
C PRO A 92 3.68 15.35 -16.69
N GLY A 93 4.12 16.37 -15.94
CA GLY A 93 4.81 17.54 -16.48
C GLY A 93 5.35 18.46 -15.39
N ASP A 94 5.99 19.58 -15.76
CA ASP A 94 6.53 20.52 -14.77
C ASP A 94 5.45 21.14 -13.86
N GLY A 95 4.17 21.13 -14.20
CA GLY A 95 3.14 21.56 -13.26
C GLY A 95 2.86 20.58 -12.12
N TRP A 96 3.41 19.36 -12.19
CA TRP A 96 3.06 18.24 -11.33
C TRP A 96 4.26 17.74 -10.53
N GLN A 97 4.01 17.38 -9.27
CA GLN A 97 4.98 16.80 -8.36
C GLN A 97 4.62 15.32 -8.14
N LEU A 98 5.55 14.41 -8.42
CA LEU A 98 5.37 12.99 -8.09
C LEU A 98 5.31 12.82 -6.57
N ILE A 99 4.27 12.15 -6.08
CA ILE A 99 4.04 11.86 -4.65
C ILE A 99 4.34 10.40 -4.35
N ALA A 100 3.80 9.48 -5.15
CA ALA A 100 4.05 8.06 -5.02
C ALA A 100 4.02 7.37 -6.39
N ALA A 101 4.75 6.27 -6.51
CA ALA A 101 4.73 5.40 -7.69
C ALA A 101 4.59 3.95 -7.25
N GLN A 102 3.95 3.14 -8.10
CA GLN A 102 3.82 1.70 -7.87
C GLN A 102 5.20 1.04 -7.73
N GLY A 103 5.34 0.16 -6.75
CA GLY A 103 6.55 -0.63 -6.54
C GLY A 103 6.78 -1.64 -7.68
N LYS A 104 8.03 -2.11 -7.81
CA LYS A 104 8.36 -3.17 -8.76
C LYS A 104 7.66 -4.48 -8.36
N ARG A 105 7.30 -5.29 -9.36
CA ARG A 105 6.81 -6.66 -9.14
C ARG A 105 7.87 -7.44 -8.33
N GLY A 106 7.43 -8.19 -7.32
CA GLY A 106 8.30 -9.09 -6.58
C GLY A 106 8.89 -10.20 -7.46
N ASN A 107 10.01 -10.78 -7.01
CA ASN A 107 10.59 -11.93 -7.69
C ASN A 107 9.64 -13.14 -7.64
N PRO A 108 9.61 -14.00 -8.67
CA PRO A 108 8.91 -15.28 -8.60
C PRO A 108 9.37 -16.07 -7.36
N GLY A 109 8.44 -16.81 -6.73
CA GLY A 109 8.78 -17.71 -5.65
C GLY A 109 9.75 -18.81 -6.09
N GLU A 110 10.46 -19.40 -5.14
CA GLU A 110 11.32 -20.55 -5.43
C GLU A 110 10.49 -21.70 -6.01
N ARG A 111 11.09 -22.45 -6.94
CA ARG A 111 10.46 -23.67 -7.46
C ARG A 111 10.24 -24.63 -6.29
N GLY A 112 9.04 -25.22 -6.22
CA GLY A 112 8.77 -26.30 -5.28
C GLY A 112 9.79 -27.44 -5.43
N ARG A 113 10.06 -28.18 -4.35
CA ARG A 113 10.93 -29.36 -4.41
C ARG A 113 10.33 -30.36 -5.40
N ASP A 114 11.20 -31.04 -6.15
CA ASP A 114 10.78 -32.16 -6.98
C ASP A 114 10.04 -33.19 -6.12
N GLY A 115 8.99 -33.78 -6.69
CA GLY A 115 8.26 -34.86 -6.03
C GLY A 115 9.18 -36.04 -5.75
N MET A 116 8.88 -36.80 -4.68
CA MET A 116 9.56 -38.07 -4.44
C MET A 116 9.36 -38.98 -5.66
N ARG A 117 10.43 -39.66 -6.09
CA ARG A 117 10.34 -40.70 -7.12
C ARG A 117 9.28 -41.73 -6.67
N GLY A 118 8.40 -42.14 -7.59
CA GLY A 118 7.47 -43.23 -7.33
C GLY A 118 8.20 -44.52 -6.92
N ALA A 119 7.50 -45.41 -6.22
CA ALA A 119 8.05 -46.73 -5.92
C ALA A 119 8.48 -47.43 -7.21
N SER A 120 9.57 -48.20 -7.14
CA SER A 120 9.96 -49.08 -8.25
C SER A 120 8.80 -50.02 -8.58
N GLY A 121 8.52 -50.22 -9.87
CA GLY A 121 7.58 -51.26 -10.30
C GLY A 121 8.12 -52.66 -9.97
N PRO A 122 7.24 -53.66 -9.93
CA PRO A 122 7.66 -55.03 -9.63
C PRO A 122 8.53 -55.58 -10.77
N ARG A 123 9.46 -56.48 -10.44
CA ARG A 123 10.36 -57.10 -11.43
C ARG A 123 9.67 -58.29 -12.05
N ILE A 124 9.98 -58.58 -13.31
CA ILE A 124 9.54 -59.84 -13.93
C ILE A 124 10.33 -60.98 -13.30
N ASP A 125 9.62 -61.90 -12.65
CA ASP A 125 10.17 -63.14 -12.08
C ASP A 125 10.22 -64.24 -13.13
N ARG A 126 9.13 -64.39 -13.90
CA ARG A 126 9.02 -65.44 -14.92
C ARG A 126 8.16 -65.01 -16.12
N MET A 127 8.50 -65.57 -17.28
CA MET A 127 7.77 -65.41 -18.54
C MET A 127 7.54 -66.79 -19.15
N ASP A 128 6.30 -67.14 -19.45
CA ASP A 128 5.93 -68.40 -20.10
C ASP A 128 4.94 -68.15 -21.23
N ILE A 129 4.97 -68.99 -22.26
CA ILE A 129 3.97 -69.00 -23.36
C ILE A 129 3.36 -70.40 -23.40
N ASP A 130 2.04 -70.48 -23.44
CA ASP A 130 1.33 -71.76 -23.58
C ASP A 130 1.12 -72.17 -25.05
N ASP A 131 0.61 -73.39 -25.26
CA ASP A 131 0.34 -73.93 -26.60
C ASP A 131 -0.77 -73.17 -27.37
N ASN A 132 -1.54 -72.32 -26.68
CA ASN A 132 -2.56 -71.46 -27.28
C ASN A 132 -2.00 -70.10 -27.70
N GLY A 133 -0.71 -69.82 -27.44
CA GLY A 133 -0.08 -68.54 -27.73
C GLY A 133 -0.37 -67.47 -26.68
N LEU A 134 -0.87 -67.83 -25.50
CA LEU A 134 -1.04 -66.89 -24.39
C LEU A 134 0.29 -66.71 -23.66
N LEU A 135 0.82 -65.50 -23.71
CA LEU A 135 1.97 -65.08 -22.93
C LEU A 135 1.51 -64.71 -21.51
N LEU A 136 2.12 -65.33 -20.50
CA LEU A 136 1.98 -64.98 -19.08
C LEU A 136 3.30 -64.42 -18.56
N LEU A 137 3.24 -63.22 -17.99
CA LEU A 137 4.31 -62.58 -17.24
C LEU A 137 3.94 -62.58 -15.77
N LYS A 138 4.75 -63.22 -14.94
CA LYS A 138 4.61 -63.20 -13.48
C LYS A 138 5.66 -62.27 -12.89
N ASN A 139 5.20 -61.30 -12.11
CA ASN A 139 6.05 -60.38 -11.41
C ASN A 139 6.45 -60.94 -10.02
N ASP A 140 7.53 -60.41 -9.43
CA ASP A 140 8.06 -60.81 -8.13
C ASP A 140 7.14 -60.48 -6.95
N ASP A 141 6.21 -59.54 -7.13
CA ASP A 141 5.12 -59.24 -6.20
C ASP A 141 3.92 -60.20 -6.29
N GLY A 142 4.00 -61.19 -7.20
CA GLY A 142 2.95 -62.17 -7.45
C GLY A 142 1.85 -61.70 -8.41
N SER A 143 1.88 -60.46 -8.89
CA SER A 143 0.96 -60.00 -9.94
C SER A 143 1.28 -60.66 -11.28
N GLU A 144 0.24 -60.86 -12.09
CA GLU A 144 0.33 -61.54 -13.37
C GLU A 144 -0.22 -60.65 -14.49
N VAL A 145 0.50 -60.60 -15.61
CA VAL A 145 0.12 -59.87 -16.83
C VAL A 145 0.03 -60.87 -17.97
N THR A 146 -1.13 -60.94 -18.62
CA THR A 146 -1.35 -61.82 -19.78
C THR A 146 -1.42 -61.03 -21.08
N CYS A 147 -0.90 -61.61 -22.16
CA CYS A 147 -0.94 -61.04 -23.50
C CYS A 147 -1.21 -62.15 -24.52
N ASP A 148 -2.22 -61.98 -25.37
CA ASP A 148 -2.56 -62.95 -26.40
C ASP A 148 -1.69 -62.74 -27.65
N LEU A 149 -0.80 -63.70 -27.94
CA LEU A 149 0.06 -63.68 -29.13
C LEU A 149 -0.54 -64.47 -30.30
N TYR A 150 -1.67 -65.16 -30.13
CA TYR A 150 -2.29 -65.95 -31.19
C TYR A 150 -2.54 -65.16 -32.49
N PRO A 151 -3.00 -63.88 -32.47
CA PRO A 151 -3.20 -63.09 -33.68
C PRO A 151 -1.91 -62.81 -34.48
N LEU A 152 -0.75 -62.91 -33.84
CA LEU A 152 0.57 -62.73 -34.47
C LEU A 152 1.14 -64.07 -34.92
N LEU A 153 1.13 -65.09 -34.06
CA LEU A 153 1.71 -66.41 -34.34
C LEU A 153 0.99 -67.13 -35.48
N SER A 154 -0.33 -66.98 -35.59
CA SER A 154 -1.13 -67.52 -36.69
C SER A 154 -0.68 -67.04 -38.08
N LYS A 155 0.01 -65.89 -38.18
CA LYS A 155 0.51 -65.35 -39.45
C LYS A 155 1.88 -65.89 -39.86
N LEU A 156 2.61 -66.53 -38.95
CA LEU A 156 3.96 -67.05 -39.19
C LEU A 156 3.99 -68.52 -39.67
N GLN A 157 2.85 -69.22 -39.66
CA GLN A 157 2.73 -70.61 -40.08
C GLN A 157 2.51 -70.79 -41.60
N GLN A 158 3.09 -69.92 -42.44
CA GLN A 158 3.06 -70.04 -43.92
C GLN A 158 4.27 -70.81 -44.46
#